data_AF-A0AB39JLV1-F1
#
_entry.id   AF-A0AB39JLV1-F1
#
_cell.length_a   1.000
_cell.length_b   1.000
_cell.length_c   1.000
_cell.angle_alpha   90.00
_cell.angle_beta   90.00
_cell.angle_gamma   90.00
#
_symmetry.space_group_name_H-M   'P 1'
#
loop_
_entity.id
_entity.type
_entity.pdbx_description
1 polymer ?
#
loop_
_entity_poly.entity_id
_entity_poly.type
_entity_poly.pdbx_seq_one_letter_code
_entity_poly.pdbx_strand_id
1 'polypeptide(L)' 'MLWFGTEKARFKLQRRIMGVVVFIAIFFLAVQIESYLSGCGTSGDVLDGLILTSFAGGMFYLAGKW' A
#
# COMPACT_ATOMS: atom_id res chain seq x y z
N MET A 1 -3.97 4.10 26.02
CA MET A 1 -4.31 3.70 24.63
C MET A 1 -5.83 3.68 24.51
N LEU A 2 -6.42 4.71 23.90
CA LEU A 2 -7.87 4.88 23.82
C LEU A 2 -8.42 4.10 22.62
N TRP A 3 -8.75 2.83 22.83
CA TRP A 3 -9.54 2.05 21.90
C TRP A 3 -10.80 1.54 22.62
N PHE A 4 -11.96 2.07 22.24
CA PHE A 4 -13.26 1.58 22.71
C PHE A 4 -13.69 0.41 21.82
N GLY A 5 -13.31 -0.82 22.18
CA GLY A 5 -13.72 -2.04 21.46
C GLY A 5 -12.82 -3.24 21.72
N THR A 6 -13.21 -4.42 21.24
CA THR A 6 -12.35 -5.62 21.32
C THR A 6 -11.13 -5.47 20.40
N GLU A 7 -10.00 -6.09 20.76
CA GLU A 7 -8.79 -6.08 19.92
C GLU A 7 -9.05 -6.60 18.50
N LYS A 8 -9.97 -7.56 18.37
CA LYS A 8 -10.44 -8.07 17.07
C LYS A 8 -11.07 -6.98 16.19
N ALA A 9 -11.83 -6.04 16.77
CA ALA A 9 -12.38 -4.92 16.03
C ALA A 9 -11.28 -3.94 15.56
N ARG A 10 -10.24 -3.77 16.37
CA ARG A 10 -9.06 -2.96 16.03
C ARG A 10 -8.30 -3.52 14.85
N PHE A 11 -7.98 -4.81 14.88
CA PHE A 11 -7.28 -5.47 13.77
C PHE A 11 -8.13 -5.48 12.48
N LYS A 12 -9.45 -5.66 12.60
CA LYS A 12 -10.37 -5.55 11.46
C LYS A 12 -10.36 -4.16 10.82
N LEU A 13 -10.36 -3.10 11.64
CA LEU A 13 -10.26 -1.73 11.13
C LEU A 13 -8.88 -1.46 10.53
N GLN A 14 -7.81 -1.89 11.19
CA GLN A 14 -6.44 -1.75 10.71
C GLN A 14 -6.26 -2.42 9.35
N ARG A 15 -6.82 -3.63 9.15
CA ARG A 15 -6.79 -4.32 7.86
C ARG A 15 -7.53 -3.56 6.76
N ARG A 16 -8.66 -2.92 7.07
CA ARG A 16 -9.38 -2.07 6.12
C ARG A 16 -8.55 -0.85 5.72
N ILE A 17 -7.96 -0.15 6.69
CA ILE A 17 -7.10 1.01 6.44
C ILE A 17 -5.90 0.59 5.59
N MET A 18 -5.24 -0.52 5.94
CA MET A 18 -4.13 -1.07 5.17
C MET A 18 -4.54 -1.47 3.75
N GLY A 19 -5.77 -1.95 3.54
CA GLY A 19 -6.30 -2.24 2.21
C GLY A 19 -6.38 -0.99 1.34
N VAL A 20 -6.79 0.15 1.90
CA VAL A 20 -6.79 1.44 1.19
C VAL A 20 -5.37 1.87 0.83
N VAL A 21 -4.41 1.70 1.74
CA VAL A 21 -3.00 2.02 1.49
C VAL A 21 -2.43 1.19 0.34
N VAL A 22 -2.70 -0.12 0.32
CA VAL A 22 -2.28 -1.01 -0.80
C VAL A 22 -2.91 -0.55 -2.11
N PHE A 23 -4.20 -0.22 -2.10
CA PHE A 23 -4.89 0.27 -3.29
C PHE A 23 -4.21 1.53 -3.84
N ILE A 24 -3.96 2.52 -2.99
CA ILE A 24 -3.25 3.75 -3.39
C ILE A 24 -1.86 3.44 -3.94
N ALA A 25 -1.11 2.53 -3.31
CA ALA A 25 0.22 2.15 -3.77
C ALA A 25 0.20 1.47 -5.15
N ILE A 26 -0.84 0.71 -5.48
CA ILE A 26 -1.01 0.10 -6.82
C ILE A 26 -1.31 1.19 -7.87
N PHE A 27 -2.21 2.13 -7.57
CA PHE A 27 -2.50 3.25 -8.49
C PHE A 27 -1.27 4.12 -8.71
N PHE A 28 -0.51 4.41 -7.65
CA PHE A 28 0.73 5.15 -7.75
C PHE A 28 1.73 4.45 -8.69
N LEU A 29 1.92 3.14 -8.53
CA LEU A 29 2.77 2.36 -9.43
C LEU A 29 2.26 2.38 -10.88
N ALA A 30 0.95 2.29 -11.11
CA ALA A 30 0.40 2.38 -12.45
C ALA A 30 0.72 3.74 -13.12
N VAL A 31 0.59 4.84 -12.37
CA VAL A 31 0.95 6.19 -12.84
C VAL A 31 2.45 6.31 -13.13
N GLN A 32 3.30 5.73 -12.27
CA GLN A 32 4.76 5.69 -12.48
C GLN A 32 5.12 4.97 -13.80
N ILE A 33 4.49 3.82 -14.05
CA ILE A 33 4.68 3.03 -15.27
C ILE A 33 4.21 3.81 -16.51
N GLU A 34 3.02 4.41 -16.45
CA GLU A 34 2.51 5.26 -17.54
C GLU A 34 3.43 6.45 -17.84
N SER A 35 3.94 7.10 -16.79
CA SER A 35 4.88 8.22 -16.91
C SER A 35 6.19 7.79 -17.59
N TYR A 36 6.73 6.63 -17.21
CA TYR A 36 7.91 6.05 -17.85
C TYR A 36 7.66 5.70 -19.33
N LEU A 37 6.52 5.08 -19.65
CA LEU A 37 6.15 4.75 -21.04
C LEU A 37 5.92 6.00 -21.90
N SER A 38 5.42 7.09 -21.30
CA SER A 38 5.21 8.37 -21.97
C SER A 38 6.50 9.20 -22.12
N GLY A 39 7.64 8.70 -21.65
CA GLY A 39 8.93 9.40 -21.68
C GLY A 39 9.03 10.60 -20.74
N CYS A 40 8.09 10.73 -19.80
CA CYS A 40 8.03 11.82 -18.82
C CYS A 40 8.69 11.44 -17.48
N GLY A 41 8.74 10.14 -17.18
CA GLY A 41 9.33 9.58 -15.96
C GLY A 41 10.61 8.78 -16.23
N THR A 42 11.38 8.56 -15.18
CA THR A 42 12.61 7.76 -15.22
C THR A 42 12.37 6.33 -14.77
N SER A 43 13.30 5.43 -15.10
CA SER A 43 13.26 4.05 -14.58
C SER A 43 13.38 3.99 -13.06
N GLY A 44 13.96 5.01 -12.42
CA GLY A 44 14.05 5.14 -10.97
C GLY A 44 12.68 5.31 -10.32
N ASP A 45 11.80 6.10 -10.94
CA ASP A 45 10.47 6.37 -10.39
C ASP A 45 9.58 5.11 -10.40
N VAL A 46 9.71 4.26 -11.43
CA VAL A 46 9.07 2.93 -11.48
C VAL A 46 9.60 2.01 -10.39
N LEU A 47 10.90 2.05 -10.12
CA LEU A 47 11.56 1.26 -9.08
C LEU A 47 11.05 1.66 -7.68
N ASP A 48 10.95 2.96 -7.42
CA ASP A 48 10.37 3.48 -6.17
C ASP A 48 8.92 3.07 -6.01
N GLY A 49 8.13 3.11 -7.09
CA GLY A 49 6.78 2.58 -7.13
C GLY A 49 6.73 1.10 -6.73
N LEU A 50 7.60 0.27 -7.32
CA LEU A 50 7.64 -1.17 -7.04
C LEU A 50 7.99 -1.46 -5.58
N ILE A 51 8.97 -0.73 -5.02
CA ILE A 51 9.37 -0.85 -3.62
C ILE A 51 8.20 -0.47 -2.71
N LEU A 52 7.54 0.65 -2.97
CA LEU A 52 6.39 1.12 -2.19
C LEU A 52 5.23 0.13 -2.21
N THR A 53 4.84 -0.38 -3.39
CA THR A 53 3.76 -1.36 -3.53
C THR A 53 4.10 -2.67 -2.84
N SER A 54 5.34 -3.14 -2.96
CA SER A 54 5.81 -4.37 -2.30
C SER A 54 5.79 -4.22 -0.78
N PHE A 55 6.24 -3.07 -0.26
CA PHE A 55 6.22 -2.77 1.17
C PHE A 55 4.80 -2.66 1.72
N ALA A 56 3.91 -1.94 1.03
CA ALA A 56 2.50 -1.83 1.40
C ALA A 56 1.79 -3.19 1.40
N GLY A 57 2.05 -4.03 0.38
CA GLY A 57 1.54 -5.39 0.29
C GLY A 57 2.03 -6.28 1.44
N GLY A 58 3.31 -6.20 1.78
CA GLY A 58 3.90 -6.91 2.92
C GLY A 58 3.26 -6.52 4.26
N MET A 59 3.07 -5.21 4.49
CA MET A 59 2.39 -4.73 5.69
C MET A 59 0.92 -5.16 5.75
N PHE A 60 0.21 -5.16 4.63
CA PHE A 60 -1.17 -5.65 4.56
C PHE A 60 -1.28 -7.15 4.83
N TYR A 61 -0.34 -7.94 4.30
CA TYR A 61 -0.26 -9.37 4.58
C TYR A 61 -0.04 -9.63 6.08
N LEU A 62 0.91 -8.93 6.68
CA LEU A 62 1.17 -9.01 8.12
C LEU A 62 -0.05 -8.59 8.94
N ALA A 63 -0.72 -7.49 8.58
CA ALA A 63 -1.94 -7.03 9.25
C ALA A 63 -3.11 -8.03 9.15
N GLY A 64 -3.04 -8.99 8.22
CA GLY A 64 -4.05 -10.04 8.06
C GLY A 64 -3.81 -11.32 8.85
N LYS A 65 -2.62 -11.47 9.43
CA LYS A 65 -2.18 -12.66 10.20
C LYS A 65 -2.49 -12.57 11.69
N TRP A 66 -2.88 -11.40 12.18
CA TRP A 66 -3.22 -11.10 13.58
C TRP A 66 -4.73 -11.02 13.80
#